data_AF-A0A1Y0HS98-F1
#
_entry.id   AF-A0A1Y0HS98-F1
#
_cell.length_a   1.000
_cell.length_b   1.000
_cell.length_c   1.000
_cell.angle_alpha   90.00
_cell.angle_beta   90.00
_cell.angle_gamma   90.00
#
_symmetry.space_group_name_H-M   'P 1'
#
loop_
_entity.id
_entity.type
_entity.pdbx_description
1 polymer ?
#
loop_
_entity_poly.entity_id
_entity_poly.type
_entity_poly.pdbx_seq_one_letter_code
_entity_poly.pdbx_strand_id
1 'polypeptide(L)'
;MRFNPIRGREVYLEEDMYMLKSFLARQYEPGDPMGNMAASHIGSIIKCYLCGLSKEIQPVIARSLEWLNLAIEQDEWGDHVRPDFHRWELHEAKALALWLQSADPAIEIWNKARQFNLSIVNGGAYQKKC
;
A
#
# COMPACT_ATOMS: atom_id res chain seq x y z
N MET A 1 -16.88 -8.42 9.99
CA MET A 1 -16.99 -9.39 8.87
C MET A 1 -15.95 -10.49 9.09
N ARG A 2 -16.28 -11.77 8.90
CA ARG A 2 -15.31 -12.88 9.08
C ARG A 2 -14.56 -13.10 7.77
N PHE A 3 -13.23 -13.05 7.79
CA PHE A 3 -12.40 -13.33 6.62
C PHE A 3 -12.64 -14.77 6.13
N ASN A 4 -12.82 -14.95 4.83
CA ASN A 4 -13.00 -16.25 4.17
C ASN A 4 -12.08 -16.31 2.93
N PRO A 5 -10.94 -17.04 3.00
CA PRO A 5 -9.97 -17.07 1.91
C PRO A 5 -10.46 -17.85 0.68
N ILE A 6 -11.38 -18.81 0.84
CA ILE A 6 -11.95 -19.57 -0.29
C ILE A 6 -12.83 -18.63 -1.10
N ARG A 7 -13.77 -17.95 -0.44
CA ARG A 7 -14.63 -16.97 -1.10
C ARG A 7 -13.83 -15.79 -1.67
N GLY A 8 -12.78 -15.36 -0.97
CA GLY A 8 -11.87 -14.34 -1.47
C GLY A 8 -11.20 -14.76 -2.78
N ARG A 9 -10.70 -16.01 -2.85
CA ARG A 9 -10.12 -16.57 -4.08
C ARG A 9 -11.14 -16.61 -5.21
N GLU A 10 -12.36 -17.07 -4.95
CA GLU A 10 -13.43 -17.11 -5.95
C GLU A 10 -13.67 -15.73 -6.56
N VAL A 11 -13.80 -14.69 -5.73
CA VAL A 11 -14.00 -13.29 -6.20
C VAL A 11 -12.84 -12.79 -7.08
N TYR A 12 -11.60 -13.15 -6.78
CA TYR A 12 -10.46 -12.76 -7.64
C TYR A 12 -10.41 -13.54 -8.96
N LEU A 13 -11.06 -14.70 -9.04
CA LEU A 13 -11.12 -15.56 -10.24
C LEU A 13 -12.43 -15.40 -11.03
N GLU A 14 -13.46 -14.77 -10.44
CA GLU A 14 -14.70 -14.37 -11.11
C GLU A 14 -14.42 -13.43 -12.29
N GLU A 15 -15.37 -13.35 -13.21
CA GLU A 15 -15.34 -12.46 -14.39
C GLU A 15 -14.02 -12.52 -15.16
N ASP A 16 -13.52 -13.73 -15.43
CA ASP A 16 -12.26 -13.97 -16.15
C ASP A 16 -11.07 -13.21 -15.50
N MET A 17 -11.00 -13.27 -14.17
CA MET A 17 -9.93 -12.70 -13.35
C MET A 17 -9.78 -11.18 -13.52
N TYR A 18 -10.88 -10.46 -13.81
CA TYR A 18 -10.86 -9.02 -14.12
C TYR A 18 -10.06 -8.20 -13.10
N MET A 19 -10.29 -8.42 -11.80
CA MET A 19 -9.59 -7.70 -10.72
C MET A 19 -8.08 -7.97 -10.72
N LEU A 20 -7.66 -9.21 -10.98
CA LEU A 20 -6.24 -9.54 -11.04
C LEU A 20 -5.60 -8.97 -12.31
N LYS A 21 -6.30 -9.04 -13.45
CA LYS A 21 -5.86 -8.45 -14.71
C LYS A 21 -5.74 -6.93 -14.63
N SER A 22 -6.63 -6.24 -13.93
CA SER A 22 -6.56 -4.78 -13.76
C SER A 22 -5.31 -4.37 -12.96
N PHE A 23 -5.00 -5.09 -11.87
CA PHE A 23 -3.74 -4.88 -11.15
C PHE A 23 -2.55 -5.15 -12.06
N LEU A 24 -2.51 -6.25 -12.80
CA LEU A 24 -1.40 -6.59 -13.67
C LEU A 24 -1.20 -5.58 -14.81
N ALA A 25 -2.28 -5.11 -15.42
CA ALA A 25 -2.24 -4.20 -16.56
C ALA A 25 -1.86 -2.76 -16.21
N ARG A 26 -2.07 -2.33 -14.95
CA ARG A 26 -1.87 -0.92 -14.55
C ARG A 26 -0.44 -0.43 -14.86
N GLN A 27 -0.36 0.67 -15.59
CA GLN A 27 0.89 1.35 -15.91
C GLN A 27 1.05 2.63 -15.11
N TYR A 28 2.26 3.18 -15.11
CA TYR A 28 2.51 4.50 -14.58
C TYR A 28 1.86 5.56 -15.48
N GLU A 29 1.04 6.42 -14.90
CA GLU A 29 0.37 7.51 -15.59
C GLU A 29 0.78 8.85 -14.93
N PRO A 30 1.51 9.72 -15.64
CA PRO A 30 1.87 11.03 -15.11
C PRO A 30 0.61 11.86 -14.78
N GLY A 31 0.50 12.31 -13.54
CA GLY A 31 -0.65 13.08 -13.03
C GLY A 31 -1.55 12.30 -12.07
N ASP A 32 -1.44 10.98 -12.05
CA ASP A 32 -2.14 10.15 -11.07
C ASP A 32 -1.35 10.06 -9.74
N PRO A 33 -2.04 9.84 -8.60
CA PRO A 33 -1.40 9.65 -7.31
C PRO A 33 -0.86 8.22 -7.20
N MET A 34 0.21 7.96 -7.95
CA MET A 34 0.77 6.62 -8.12
C MET A 34 1.26 6.02 -6.79
N GLY A 35 1.69 6.83 -5.83
CA GLY A 35 2.01 6.39 -4.47
C GLY A 35 0.80 5.84 -3.74
N ASN A 36 -0.28 6.63 -3.69
CA ASN A 36 -1.56 6.20 -3.12
C ASN A 36 -2.09 4.91 -3.76
N MET A 37 -2.02 4.83 -5.09
CA MET A 37 -2.42 3.62 -5.82
C MET A 37 -1.56 2.42 -5.43
N ALA A 38 -0.24 2.59 -5.37
CA ALA A 38 0.68 1.55 -4.96
C ALA A 38 0.41 1.08 -3.53
N ALA A 39 0.09 1.99 -2.59
CA ALA A 39 -0.30 1.63 -1.23
C ALA A 39 -1.55 0.75 -1.20
N SER A 40 -2.58 1.11 -1.99
CA SER A 40 -3.77 0.27 -2.17
C SER A 40 -3.46 -1.10 -2.80
N HIS A 41 -2.52 -1.14 -3.75
CA HIS A 41 -2.04 -2.39 -4.35
C HIS A 41 -1.41 -3.31 -3.31
N ILE A 42 -0.58 -2.80 -2.38
CA ILE A 42 0.04 -3.63 -1.33
C ILE A 42 -1.03 -4.30 -0.47
N GLY A 43 -2.08 -3.58 -0.06
CA GLY A 43 -3.21 -4.17 0.66
C GLY A 43 -3.91 -5.28 -0.13
N SER A 44 -4.02 -5.10 -1.45
CA SER A 44 -4.61 -6.10 -2.35
C SER A 44 -3.70 -7.31 -2.57
N ILE A 45 -2.39 -7.11 -2.68
CA ILE A 45 -1.39 -8.18 -2.75
C ILE A 45 -1.45 -9.07 -1.51
N ILE A 46 -1.50 -8.49 -0.32
CA ILE A 46 -1.61 -9.26 0.93
C ILE A 46 -2.87 -10.13 0.92
N LYS A 47 -4.01 -9.59 0.46
CA LYS A 47 -5.25 -10.37 0.32
C LYS A 47 -5.09 -11.52 -0.68
N CYS A 48 -4.46 -11.28 -1.84
CA CYS A 48 -4.17 -12.32 -2.81
C CYS A 48 -3.29 -13.43 -2.21
N TYR A 49 -2.26 -13.09 -1.42
CA TYR A 49 -1.44 -14.06 -0.71
C TYR A 49 -2.27 -14.92 0.25
N LEU A 50 -3.15 -14.29 1.05
CA LEU A 50 -4.06 -14.99 1.97
C LEU A 50 -5.09 -15.88 1.24
N CYS A 51 -5.38 -15.61 -0.04
CA CYS A 51 -6.29 -16.41 -0.88
C CYS A 51 -5.54 -17.43 -1.77
N GLY A 52 -4.23 -17.61 -1.58
CA GLY A 52 -3.41 -18.55 -2.34
C GLY A 52 -3.12 -18.12 -3.79
N LEU A 53 -3.18 -16.82 -4.09
CA LEU A 53 -2.92 -16.21 -5.41
C LEU A 53 -1.58 -15.44 -5.43
N SER A 54 -0.62 -15.89 -4.64
CA SER A 54 0.67 -15.20 -4.49
C SER A 54 1.50 -15.21 -5.77
N LYS A 55 1.46 -16.28 -6.55
CA LYS A 55 2.23 -16.42 -7.80
C LYS A 55 1.74 -15.45 -8.87
N GLU A 56 0.43 -15.30 -8.96
CA GLU A 56 -0.23 -14.48 -9.97
C GLU A 56 -0.03 -12.99 -9.71
N ILE A 57 -0.02 -12.56 -8.44
CA ILE A 57 0.10 -11.15 -8.07
C ILE A 57 1.56 -10.68 -7.89
N GLN A 58 2.52 -11.60 -7.80
CA GLN A 58 3.93 -11.30 -7.52
C GLN A 58 4.52 -10.17 -8.40
N PRO A 59 4.25 -10.09 -9.72
CA PRO A 59 4.80 -9.03 -10.57
C PRO A 59 4.41 -7.61 -10.14
N VAL A 60 3.29 -7.45 -9.44
CA VAL A 60 2.79 -6.14 -8.98
C VAL A 60 3.67 -5.55 -7.88
N ILE A 61 4.38 -6.37 -7.10
CA ILE A 61 5.16 -5.93 -5.93
C ILE A 61 6.30 -4.99 -6.36
N ALA A 62 7.12 -5.41 -7.32
CA ALA A 62 8.29 -4.64 -7.76
C ALA A 62 7.88 -3.27 -8.31
N ARG A 63 6.85 -3.25 -9.16
CA ARG A 63 6.29 -2.01 -9.72
C ARG A 63 5.70 -1.11 -8.65
N SER A 64 4.93 -1.66 -7.71
CA SER A 64 4.41 -0.86 -6.59
C SER A 64 5.54 -0.25 -5.75
N LEU A 65 6.65 -0.97 -5.55
CA LEU A 65 7.80 -0.44 -4.82
C LEU A 65 8.45 0.74 -5.56
N GLU A 66 8.57 0.68 -6.89
CA GLU A 66 9.04 1.80 -7.71
C GLU A 66 8.16 3.04 -7.56
N TRP A 67 6.84 2.86 -7.63
CA TRP A 67 5.90 3.98 -7.48
C TRP A 67 5.91 4.58 -6.08
N LEU A 68 6.02 3.74 -5.05
CA LEU A 68 6.17 4.21 -3.67
C LEU A 68 7.47 5.01 -3.48
N ASN A 69 8.58 4.58 -4.10
CA ASN A 69 9.83 5.32 -4.03
C ASN A 69 9.70 6.72 -4.65
N LEU A 70 9.11 6.80 -5.85
CA LEU A 70 8.89 8.07 -6.54
C LEU A 70 7.96 8.99 -5.76
N ALA A 71 6.84 8.47 -5.24
CA ALA A 71 5.89 9.26 -4.47
C ALA A 71 6.47 9.79 -3.15
N ILE A 72 7.30 8.98 -2.47
CA ILE A 72 8.01 9.41 -1.25
C ILE A 72 9.06 10.49 -1.59
N GLU A 73 9.80 10.33 -2.68
CA GLU A 73 10.81 11.31 -3.12
C GLU A 73 10.18 12.65 -3.51
N GLN A 74 9.04 12.61 -4.19
CA GLN A 74 8.32 13.80 -4.63
C GLN A 74 7.45 14.42 -3.54
N ASP A 75 7.35 13.78 -2.36
CA ASP A 75 6.44 14.16 -1.30
C ASP A 75 5.00 14.31 -1.82
N GLU A 76 4.50 13.25 -2.50
CA GLU A 76 3.15 13.20 -3.07
C GLU A 76 2.12 13.72 -2.05
N TRP A 77 1.30 14.70 -2.45
CA TRP A 77 0.30 15.35 -1.57
C TRP A 77 0.87 16.01 -0.31
N GLY A 78 2.12 16.45 -0.33
CA GLY A 78 2.75 17.19 0.77
C GLY A 78 2.05 18.52 1.12
N ASP A 79 1.24 19.06 0.20
CA ASP A 79 0.42 20.27 0.38
C ASP A 79 -1.02 19.99 0.86
N HIS A 80 -1.40 18.72 1.02
CA HIS A 80 -2.73 18.34 1.49
C HIS A 80 -2.96 18.75 2.96
N VAL A 81 -4.22 18.79 3.40
CA VAL A 81 -4.62 19.20 4.78
C VAL A 81 -4.01 18.30 5.87
N ARG A 82 -3.63 17.06 5.52
CA ARG A 82 -3.05 16.06 6.43
C ARG A 82 -1.91 15.30 5.72
N PRO A 83 -0.78 15.97 5.44
CA PRO A 83 0.27 15.37 4.61
C PRO A 83 0.95 14.22 5.36
N ASP A 84 1.10 14.33 6.68
CA ASP A 84 1.69 13.26 7.49
C ASP A 84 0.86 11.97 7.52
N PHE A 85 -0.46 12.05 7.32
CA PHE A 85 -1.29 10.85 7.17
C PHE A 85 -0.91 10.09 5.90
N HIS A 86 -0.81 10.80 4.78
CA HIS A 86 -0.42 10.19 3.51
C HIS A 86 1.02 9.68 3.55
N ARG A 87 1.95 10.46 4.09
CA ARG A 87 3.35 10.04 4.26
C ARG A 87 3.46 8.78 5.12
N TRP A 88 2.67 8.67 6.20
CA TRP A 88 2.59 7.47 7.01
C TRP A 88 2.15 6.26 6.18
N GLU A 89 1.05 6.38 5.41
CA GLU A 89 0.54 5.30 4.55
C GLU A 89 1.56 4.87 3.49
N LEU A 90 2.24 5.82 2.83
CA LEU A 90 3.27 5.51 1.83
C LEU A 90 4.45 4.74 2.42
N HIS A 91 4.93 5.14 3.60
CA HIS A 91 6.04 4.47 4.25
C HIS A 91 5.64 3.10 4.80
N GLU A 92 4.45 2.95 5.37
CA GLU A 92 3.91 1.64 5.76
C GLU A 92 3.82 0.69 4.56
N ALA A 93 3.23 1.16 3.46
CA ALA A 93 3.12 0.37 2.23
C ALA A 93 4.50 -0.04 1.69
N LYS A 94 5.48 0.87 1.69
CA LYS A 94 6.85 0.56 1.25
C LYS A 94 7.52 -0.49 2.12
N ALA A 95 7.36 -0.38 3.44
CA ALA A 95 7.95 -1.35 4.37
C ALA A 95 7.35 -2.75 4.16
N LEU A 96 6.03 -2.84 3.97
CA LEU A 96 5.34 -4.09 3.64
C LEU A 96 5.77 -4.65 2.26
N ALA A 97 5.94 -3.79 1.26
CA ALA A 97 6.39 -4.19 -0.06
C ALA A 97 7.81 -4.80 -0.03
N LEU A 98 8.73 -4.19 0.71
CA LEU A 98 10.08 -4.71 0.92
C LEU A 98 10.05 -6.08 1.62
N TRP A 99 9.23 -6.23 2.65
CA TRP A 99 9.05 -7.52 3.32
C TRP A 99 8.50 -8.59 2.39
N LEU A 100 7.50 -8.26 1.56
CA LEU A 100 6.93 -9.20 0.58
C LEU A 100 7.92 -9.59 -0.52
N GLN A 101 8.80 -8.68 -0.92
CA GLN A 101 9.76 -8.90 -2.01
C GLN A 101 10.98 -9.72 -1.58
N SER A 102 11.55 -9.43 -0.41
CA SER A 102 12.86 -9.93 -0.02
C SER A 102 12.95 -10.35 1.45
N ALA A 103 11.83 -10.38 2.18
CA ALA A 103 11.79 -10.56 3.63
C ALA A 103 12.61 -9.50 4.41
N ASP A 104 12.88 -8.35 3.79
CA ASP A 104 13.54 -7.23 4.45
C ASP A 104 12.63 -6.64 5.54
N PRO A 105 13.08 -6.55 6.80
CA PRO A 105 12.30 -5.94 7.88
C PRO A 105 12.09 -4.43 7.72
N ALA A 106 12.83 -3.75 6.84
CA ALA A 106 12.68 -2.34 6.48
C ALA A 106 12.60 -1.39 7.69
N ILE A 107 13.45 -1.62 8.70
CA ILE A 107 13.41 -0.94 10.02
C ILE A 107 13.37 0.58 9.88
N GLU A 108 14.23 1.15 9.02
CA GLU A 108 14.28 2.61 8.83
C GLU A 108 13.00 3.19 8.20
N ILE A 109 12.36 2.43 7.31
CA ILE A 109 11.10 2.83 6.69
C ILE A 109 9.97 2.79 7.72
N TRP A 110 9.92 1.75 8.55
CA TRP A 110 8.97 1.69 9.67
C TRP A 110 9.20 2.81 10.70
N ASN A 111 10.45 3.16 10.98
CA ASN A 111 10.77 4.28 11.86
C ASN A 111 10.21 5.60 11.31
N LYS A 112 10.32 5.83 9.99
CA LYS A 112 9.72 6.99 9.32
C LYS A 112 8.20 6.97 9.39
N ALA A 113 7.56 5.84 9.06
CA ALA A 113 6.11 5.67 9.19
C ALA A 113 5.64 6.00 10.62
N ARG A 114 6.35 5.50 11.64
CA ARG A 114 6.07 5.78 13.05
C ARG A 114 6.20 7.25 13.39
N GLN A 115 7.21 7.95 12.89
CA GLN A 115 7.40 9.39 13.13
C GLN A 115 6.19 10.20 12.61
N PHE A 116 5.75 9.92 11.39
CA PHE A 116 4.55 10.56 10.83
C PHE A 116 3.29 10.21 11.62
N ASN A 117 3.10 8.94 12.01
CA ASN A 117 1.96 8.55 12.83
C ASN A 117 1.93 9.29 14.20
N LEU A 118 3.08 9.44 14.85
CA LEU A 118 3.18 10.21 16.10
C LEU A 118 2.82 11.69 15.89
N SER A 119 3.22 12.29 14.76
CA SER A 119 2.82 13.65 14.38
C SER A 119 1.30 13.78 14.28
N ILE A 120 0.63 12.82 13.63
CA ILE A 120 -0.85 12.79 13.51
C ILE A 120 -1.54 12.69 14.86
N VAL A 121 -1.08 11.78 15.72
CA VAL A 121 -1.67 11.54 17.05
C VAL A 121 -1.48 12.75 17.96
N ASN A 122 -0.28 13.34 17.96
CA ASN A 122 0.05 14.48 18.82
C ASN A 122 -0.47 15.82 18.27
N GLY A 123 -0.66 15.94 16.96
CA GLY A 123 -1.11 17.15 16.26
C GLY A 123 -2.59 17.50 16.42
N GLY A 124 -3.32 16.85 17.33
CA GLY A 124 -4.66 17.29 17.76
C GLY A 124 -5.85 16.57 17.11
N ALA A 125 -5.66 15.61 16.20
CA ALA A 125 -6.78 14.83 15.65
C ALA A 125 -7.46 13.91 16.69
N TYR A 126 -6.75 13.55 17.77
CA TYR A 126 -7.20 12.63 18.82
C TYR A 126 -7.06 13.17 20.26
N GLN A 127 -6.81 14.47 20.44
CA GLN A 127 -6.93 15.06 21.78
C GLN A 127 -8.42 15.13 22.15
N LYS A 128 -8.89 14.11 22.88
CA LYS A 128 -10.14 14.23 23.63
C LYS A 128 -10.02 15.50 24.48
N LYS A 129 -10.90 16.47 24.25
CA LYS A 129 -11.14 17.54 25.22
C LYS A 129 -11.54 16.87 26.52
N CYS A 130 -10.63 16.83 27.49
CA CYS A 130 -10.97 16.57 28.88
C CYS A 130 -11.79 17.74 29.42
#